data_AF-A0A6F7XY69-F1
#
_entry.id   AF-A0A6F7XY69-F1
#
_cell.length_a   1.000
_cell.length_b   1.000
_cell.length_c   1.000
_cell.angle_alpha   90.00
_cell.angle_beta   90.00
_cell.angle_gamma   90.00
#
_symmetry.space_group_name_H-M   'P 1'
#
loop_
_entity.id
_entity.type
_entity.pdbx_description
1 polymer ?
#
loop_
_entity_poly.entity_id
_entity_poly.type
_entity_poly.pdbx_seq_one_letter_code
_entity_poly.pdbx_strand_id
1 'polypeptide(L)'
;LSIGSVGGRDYNIVENVLVSNSEIVNSINGVRIKTVYGATGSVTNVTYENIVLKDIVKFGIVIEGDYNITNGSPTGVATDGVPIKEFYLRNVTGTVKESGVNIYILVKRASDWQWSDVNVTGGEKTKPCEGVPEGSEISC
;
A
#
# COMPACT_ATOMS: atom_id res chain seq x y z
N LEU A 1 1.35 9.53 0.70
CA LEU A 1 -0.10 9.68 0.97
C LEU A 1 -0.64 8.34 1.46
N SER A 2 -1.50 8.29 2.50
CA SER A 2 -1.83 7.02 3.15
C SER A 2 -3.32 6.82 3.43
N ILE A 3 -3.82 5.61 3.20
CA ILE A 3 -5.06 5.10 3.80
C ILE A 3 -4.73 4.38 5.10
N GLY A 4 -5.47 4.68 6.16
CA GLY A 4 -5.39 4.00 7.44
C GLY A 4 -4.46 4.65 8.49
N SER A 5 -4.12 3.94 9.57
CA SER A 5 -4.37 2.51 9.77
C SER A 5 -5.87 2.21 10.01
N VAL A 6 -6.44 1.32 9.19
CA VAL A 6 -7.86 0.93 9.20
C VAL A 6 -8.06 -0.29 10.11
N GLY A 7 -9.02 -0.22 11.04
CA GLY A 7 -9.24 -1.24 12.06
C GLY A 7 -8.94 -0.71 13.48
N GLY A 8 -9.63 -1.25 14.48
CA GLY A 8 -9.43 -0.88 15.90
C GLY A 8 -9.98 0.49 16.30
N ARG A 9 -10.93 1.04 15.53
CA ARG A 9 -11.64 2.30 15.79
C ARG A 9 -13.15 2.07 15.83
N ASP A 10 -13.91 3.11 16.14
CA ASP A 10 -15.39 3.06 16.06
C ASP A 10 -15.87 2.85 14.61
N TYR A 11 -15.12 3.37 13.63
CA TYR A 11 -15.42 3.23 12.20
C TYR A 11 -14.19 2.74 11.43
N ASN A 12 -14.33 1.61 10.73
CA ASN A 12 -13.24 0.90 10.06
C ASN A 12 -13.56 0.55 8.59
N ILE A 13 -14.44 1.32 7.97
CA ILE A 13 -14.81 1.16 6.56
C ILE A 13 -14.24 2.35 5.80
N VAL A 14 -13.44 2.07 4.79
CA VAL A 14 -12.95 3.07 3.83
C VAL A 14 -13.40 2.64 2.46
N GLU A 15 -14.17 3.48 1.79
CA GLU A 15 -14.70 3.18 0.46
C GLU A 15 -14.71 4.41 -0.45
N ASN A 16 -14.60 4.18 -1.76
CA ASN A 16 -14.75 5.20 -2.81
C ASN A 16 -13.76 6.37 -2.66
N VAL A 17 -12.47 6.05 -2.53
CA VAL A 17 -11.41 7.05 -2.35
C VAL A 17 -10.64 7.23 -3.66
N LEU A 18 -10.53 8.48 -4.11
CA LEU A 18 -9.65 8.88 -5.20
C LEU A 18 -8.54 9.79 -4.65
N VAL A 19 -7.29 9.38 -4.87
CA VAL A 19 -6.10 10.21 -4.66
C VAL A 19 -5.47 10.43 -6.02
N SER A 20 -5.47 11.68 -6.51
CA SER A 20 -5.01 11.94 -7.88
C SER A 20 -4.11 13.16 -8.01
N ASN A 21 -3.34 13.20 -9.12
CA ASN A 21 -2.60 14.37 -9.59
C ASN A 21 -1.70 14.99 -8.51
N SER A 22 -0.87 14.16 -7.89
CA SER A 22 -0.10 14.53 -6.71
C SER A 22 1.36 14.15 -6.84
N GLU A 23 2.24 14.99 -6.30
CA GLU A 23 3.66 14.68 -6.13
C GLU A 23 3.95 14.35 -4.65
N ILE A 24 4.72 13.28 -4.41
CA ILE A 24 5.18 12.89 -3.08
C ILE A 24 6.70 12.96 -3.08
N VAL A 25 7.23 14.01 -2.45
CA VAL A 25 8.65 14.35 -2.47
C VAL A 25 9.28 14.15 -1.09
N ASN A 26 10.53 13.66 -1.04
CA ASN A 26 11.36 13.59 0.17
C ASN A 26 10.64 12.94 1.38
N SER A 27 9.82 11.94 1.10
CA SER A 27 8.91 11.34 2.08
C SER A 27 9.33 9.93 2.46
N ILE A 28 8.90 9.46 3.64
CA ILE A 28 9.20 8.11 4.09
C ILE A 28 8.59 7.06 3.15
N ASN A 29 7.35 7.28 2.71
CA ASN A 29 6.65 6.38 1.79
C ASN A 29 5.90 7.17 0.72
N GLY A 30 5.75 6.56 -0.46
CA GLY A 30 4.89 7.07 -1.53
C GLY A 30 3.42 6.72 -1.30
N VAL A 31 2.90 5.79 -2.10
CA VAL A 31 1.55 5.23 -1.96
C VAL A 31 1.55 4.26 -0.78
N ARG A 32 0.56 4.38 0.12
CA ARG A 32 0.47 3.49 1.27
C ARG A 32 -0.96 3.15 1.70
N ILE A 33 -1.23 1.88 1.95
CA ILE A 33 -2.43 1.42 2.67
C ILE A 33 -1.97 0.57 3.85
N LYS A 34 -2.50 0.85 5.04
CA LYS A 34 -2.22 0.10 6.27
C LYS A 34 -3.50 -0.40 6.91
N THR A 35 -3.59 -1.69 7.22
CA THR A 35 -4.68 -2.24 8.05
C THR A 35 -4.14 -2.80 9.36
N VAL A 36 -4.95 -2.72 10.41
CA VAL A 36 -4.54 -3.05 11.77
C VAL A 36 -4.58 -4.56 12.00
N TYR A 37 -3.48 -5.10 12.52
CA TYR A 37 -3.34 -6.50 12.87
C TYR A 37 -4.44 -6.96 13.84
N GLY A 38 -5.17 -8.02 13.47
CA GLY A 38 -6.23 -8.63 14.28
C GLY A 38 -7.52 -7.81 14.35
N ALA A 39 -7.63 -6.70 13.62
CA ALA A 39 -8.83 -5.87 13.58
C ALA A 39 -9.83 -6.34 12.52
N THR A 40 -11.02 -5.74 12.55
CA THR A 40 -12.07 -5.91 11.54
C THR A 40 -12.41 -4.60 10.84
N GLY A 41 -12.80 -4.68 9.57
CA GLY A 41 -13.10 -3.50 8.75
C GLY A 41 -13.10 -3.83 7.26
N SER A 42 -13.02 -2.82 6.41
CA SER A 42 -12.80 -3.00 4.97
C SER A 42 -12.16 -1.77 4.33
N VAL A 43 -11.40 -2.03 3.26
CA VAL A 43 -10.92 -1.01 2.33
C VAL A 43 -11.33 -1.43 0.93
N THR A 44 -12.20 -0.66 0.28
CA THR A 44 -12.77 -1.03 -1.02
C THR A 44 -12.81 0.17 -1.97
N ASN A 45 -12.62 -0.04 -3.27
CA ASN A 45 -12.69 1.00 -4.30
C ASN A 45 -11.79 2.21 -3.97
N VAL A 46 -10.49 1.93 -3.87
CA VAL A 46 -9.46 2.95 -3.65
C VAL A 46 -8.65 3.08 -4.93
N THR A 47 -8.53 4.29 -5.44
CA THR A 47 -7.72 4.62 -6.62
C THR A 47 -6.64 5.61 -6.26
N TYR A 48 -5.39 5.30 -6.64
CA TYR A 48 -4.34 6.30 -6.80
C TYR A 48 -4.02 6.45 -8.27
N GLU A 49 -4.11 7.68 -8.78
CA GLU A 49 -3.83 7.96 -10.20
C GLU A 49 -2.95 9.20 -10.41
N ASN A 50 -2.09 9.17 -11.42
CA ASN A 50 -1.19 10.28 -11.76
C ASN A 50 -0.37 10.73 -10.55
N ILE A 51 0.32 9.78 -9.93
CA ILE A 51 1.15 10.03 -8.74
C ILE A 51 2.61 10.00 -9.14
N VAL A 52 3.34 11.07 -8.84
CA VAL A 52 4.78 11.17 -9.06
C VAL A 52 5.51 11.05 -7.71
N LEU A 53 6.41 10.09 -7.61
CA LEU A 53 7.25 9.86 -6.44
C LEU A 53 8.65 10.44 -6.67
N LYS A 54 9.19 11.14 -5.67
CA LYS A 54 10.54 11.68 -5.75
C LYS A 54 11.28 11.49 -4.44
N ASP A 55 12.42 10.80 -4.52
CA ASP A 55 13.36 10.62 -3.42
C ASP A 55 12.70 9.98 -2.17
N ILE A 56 11.86 8.96 -2.39
CA ILE A 56 11.19 8.24 -1.31
C ILE A 56 12.21 7.42 -0.51
N VAL A 57 12.15 7.49 0.81
CA VAL A 57 13.19 6.94 1.68
C VAL A 57 13.04 5.44 1.94
N LYS A 58 11.82 4.95 2.22
CA LYS A 58 11.60 3.59 2.72
C LYS A 58 10.84 2.71 1.73
N PHE A 59 9.64 3.12 1.33
CA PHE A 59 8.78 2.33 0.46
C PHE A 59 8.13 3.20 -0.61
N GLY A 60 8.40 2.93 -1.88
CA GLY A 60 7.69 3.59 -2.98
C GLY A 60 6.19 3.32 -2.91
N ILE A 61 5.82 2.05 -2.93
CA ILE A 61 4.45 1.55 -2.73
C ILE A 61 4.47 0.54 -1.59
N VAL A 62 3.64 0.73 -0.57
CA VAL A 62 3.50 -0.23 0.53
C VAL A 62 2.04 -0.49 0.90
N ILE A 63 1.63 -1.75 0.79
CA ILE A 63 0.29 -2.20 1.16
C ILE A 63 0.44 -3.31 2.21
N GLU A 64 0.13 -3.00 3.47
CA GLU A 64 0.46 -3.89 4.60
C GLU A 64 -0.73 -4.05 5.56
N GLY A 65 -1.01 -5.30 5.95
CA GLY A 65 -2.13 -5.69 6.81
C GLY A 65 -1.72 -6.23 8.18
N ASP A 66 -0.57 -5.76 8.66
CA ASP A 66 0.13 -6.23 9.86
C ASP A 66 0.41 -5.07 10.84
N TYR A 67 -0.27 -3.93 10.71
CA TYR A 67 0.05 -2.75 11.51
C TYR A 67 -0.43 -2.88 12.96
N ASN A 68 0.46 -2.79 13.93
CA ASN A 68 0.09 -2.74 15.33
C ASN A 68 -0.09 -1.28 15.78
N ILE A 69 -1.31 -0.94 16.22
CA ILE A 69 -1.66 0.43 16.61
C ILE A 69 -1.07 0.84 17.96
N THR A 70 -0.77 -0.12 18.84
CA THR A 70 -0.22 0.14 20.17
C THR A 70 1.25 0.57 20.12
N ASN A 71 2.05 -0.08 19.27
CA ASN A 71 3.47 0.25 19.11
C ASN A 71 3.75 1.13 17.88
N GLY A 72 2.75 1.34 17.00
CA GLY A 72 2.87 2.14 15.80
C GLY A 72 3.74 1.50 14.71
N SER A 73 3.93 0.18 14.72
CA SER A 73 4.83 -0.53 13.80
C SER A 73 4.23 -1.83 13.23
N PRO A 74 4.75 -2.33 12.09
CA PRO A 74 4.33 -3.60 11.50
C PRO A 74 4.77 -4.80 12.36
N THR A 75 3.94 -5.83 12.48
CA THR A 75 4.25 -7.07 13.19
C THR A 75 5.03 -8.07 12.34
N GLY A 76 5.01 -7.92 11.02
CA GLY A 76 5.55 -8.89 10.05
C GLY A 76 4.59 -10.03 9.71
N VAL A 77 3.37 -10.03 10.25
CA VAL A 77 2.35 -11.06 9.99
C VAL A 77 1.02 -10.41 9.66
N ALA A 78 0.57 -10.50 8.42
CA ALA A 78 -0.73 -9.95 8.03
C ALA A 78 -1.91 -10.80 8.52
N THR A 79 -3.02 -10.12 8.82
CA THR A 79 -4.31 -10.72 9.17
C THR A 79 -5.40 -10.39 8.15
N ASP A 80 -6.51 -11.12 8.18
CA ASP A 80 -7.51 -11.14 7.12
C ASP A 80 -8.82 -10.41 7.45
N GLY A 81 -8.94 -9.85 8.65
CA GLY A 81 -10.15 -9.18 9.14
C GLY A 81 -10.43 -7.81 8.50
N VAL A 82 -9.46 -7.22 7.81
CA VAL A 82 -9.61 -5.97 7.04
C VAL A 82 -9.14 -6.21 5.59
N PRO A 83 -9.98 -6.82 4.73
CA PRO A 83 -9.63 -7.07 3.34
C PRO A 83 -9.49 -5.77 2.56
N ILE A 84 -8.61 -5.78 1.55
CA ILE A 84 -8.40 -4.67 0.61
C ILE A 84 -8.85 -5.14 -0.77
N LYS A 85 -9.98 -4.62 -1.24
CA LYS A 85 -10.59 -5.01 -2.52
C LYS A 85 -10.70 -3.83 -3.46
N GLU A 86 -10.80 -4.09 -4.76
CA GLU A 86 -11.02 -3.04 -5.78
C GLU A 86 -10.00 -1.90 -5.62
N PHE A 87 -8.72 -2.26 -5.71
CA PHE A 87 -7.60 -1.32 -5.52
C PHE A 87 -6.91 -1.03 -6.85
N TYR A 88 -6.90 0.24 -7.24
CA TYR A 88 -6.45 0.68 -8.55
C TYR A 88 -5.23 1.59 -8.43
N LEU A 89 -4.17 1.24 -9.15
CA LEU A 89 -3.03 2.14 -9.39
C LEU A 89 -2.95 2.46 -10.88
N ARG A 90 -2.89 3.75 -11.21
CA ARG A 90 -2.84 4.22 -12.60
C ARG A 90 -1.79 5.29 -12.74
N ASN A 91 -0.81 5.11 -13.63
CA ASN A 91 0.23 6.11 -13.86
C ASN A 91 0.92 6.56 -12.55
N VAL A 92 1.46 5.59 -11.81
CA VAL A 92 2.21 5.82 -10.56
C VAL A 92 3.68 5.59 -10.85
N THR A 93 4.45 6.66 -10.92
CA THR A 93 5.85 6.61 -11.36
C THR A 93 6.78 7.34 -10.40
N GLY A 94 8.08 7.03 -10.45
CA GLY A 94 9.09 7.85 -9.77
C GLY A 94 10.17 7.06 -9.06
N THR A 95 10.85 7.72 -8.12
CA THR A 95 12.09 7.23 -7.53
C THR A 95 12.01 6.95 -6.03
N VAL A 96 12.65 5.85 -5.63
CA VAL A 96 12.97 5.48 -4.25
C VAL A 96 14.49 5.53 -4.11
N LYS A 97 14.98 5.98 -2.94
CA LYS A 97 16.42 5.95 -2.63
C LYS A 97 16.90 4.51 -2.55
N GLU A 98 18.16 4.26 -2.89
CA GLU A 98 18.81 2.94 -2.89
C GLU A 98 18.57 2.16 -1.58
N SER A 99 18.53 2.85 -0.44
CA SER A 99 18.30 2.24 0.87
C SER A 99 16.86 1.76 1.15
N GLY A 100 15.93 2.04 0.24
CA GLY A 100 14.50 1.70 0.30
C GLY A 100 14.12 0.55 -0.63
N VAL A 101 12.81 0.28 -0.66
CA VAL A 101 12.18 -0.80 -1.43
C VAL A 101 11.16 -0.19 -2.38
N ASN A 102 11.14 -0.62 -3.64
CA ASN A 102 10.22 -0.06 -4.64
C ASN A 102 8.76 -0.40 -4.30
N ILE A 103 8.46 -1.68 -4.12
CA ILE A 103 7.11 -2.20 -3.87
C ILE A 103 7.18 -3.22 -2.74
N TYR A 104 6.27 -3.12 -1.77
CA TYR A 104 6.11 -4.09 -0.69
C TYR A 104 4.62 -4.34 -0.40
N ILE A 105 4.21 -5.61 -0.45
CA ILE A 105 2.83 -6.04 -0.24
C ILE A 105 2.85 -7.19 0.79
N LEU A 106 2.14 -7.01 1.90
CA LEU A 106 1.95 -8.05 2.91
C LEU A 106 0.51 -7.98 3.42
N VAL A 107 -0.40 -8.75 2.80
CA VAL A 107 -1.84 -8.69 3.09
C VAL A 107 -2.49 -10.07 3.06
N LYS A 108 -3.76 -10.14 3.45
CA LYS A 108 -4.62 -11.32 3.31
C LYS A 108 -5.96 -10.90 2.69
N ARG A 109 -6.57 -11.83 1.95
CA ARG A 109 -7.90 -11.65 1.31
C ARG A 109 -8.01 -10.39 0.43
N ALA A 110 -6.91 -10.00 -0.22
CA ALA A 110 -6.94 -8.98 -1.24
C ALA A 110 -7.54 -9.56 -2.54
N SER A 111 -8.34 -8.78 -3.25
CA SER A 111 -8.93 -9.18 -4.54
C SER A 111 -9.16 -7.97 -5.44
N ASP A 112 -9.27 -8.21 -6.75
CA ASP A 112 -9.68 -7.20 -7.72
C ASP A 112 -8.74 -5.98 -7.78
N TRP A 113 -7.44 -6.23 -7.71
CA TRP A 113 -6.42 -5.18 -7.89
C TRP A 113 -6.08 -5.04 -9.37
N GLN A 114 -5.97 -3.81 -9.85
CA GLN A 114 -5.55 -3.52 -11.23
C GLN A 114 -4.53 -2.40 -11.23
N TRP A 115 -3.34 -2.70 -11.72
CA TRP A 115 -2.24 -1.75 -11.81
C TRP A 115 -1.93 -1.51 -13.29
N SER A 116 -1.84 -0.24 -13.67
CA SER A 116 -1.53 0.19 -15.04
C SER A 116 -0.53 1.33 -14.99
N ASP A 117 0.48 1.27 -15.85
CA ASP A 117 1.54 2.28 -15.94
C ASP A 117 2.20 2.59 -14.58
N VAL A 118 2.48 1.54 -13.81
CA VAL A 118 3.19 1.64 -12.52
C VAL A 118 4.68 1.40 -12.75
N ASN A 119 5.51 2.41 -12.52
CA ASN A 119 6.96 2.33 -12.71
C ASN A 119 7.71 3.07 -11.59
N VAL A 120 7.98 2.35 -10.50
CA VAL A 120 8.68 2.86 -9.31
C VAL A 120 10.02 2.15 -9.20
N THR A 121 11.11 2.91 -9.25
CA THR A 121 12.48 2.36 -9.35
C THR A 121 13.46 3.06 -8.41
N GLY A 122 14.70 2.57 -8.36
CA GLY A 122 15.81 3.17 -7.61
C GLY A 122 16.07 2.51 -6.26
N GLY A 123 15.05 1.97 -5.59
CA GLY A 123 15.24 1.17 -4.38
C GLY A 123 15.98 -0.14 -4.70
N GLU A 124 17.02 -0.45 -3.93
CA GLU A 124 17.85 -1.66 -4.11
C GLU A 124 17.53 -2.74 -3.09
N LYS A 125 16.83 -2.41 -2.00
CA LYS A 125 16.39 -3.43 -1.05
C LYS A 125 15.15 -4.13 -1.58
N THR A 126 15.10 -5.44 -1.34
CA THR A 126 13.93 -6.27 -1.62
C THR A 126 13.30 -6.75 -0.33
N LYS A 127 12.00 -6.98 -0.36
CA LYS A 127 11.26 -7.68 0.69
C LYS A 127 10.28 -8.64 0.02
N PRO A 128 10.11 -9.87 0.54
CA PRO A 128 9.17 -10.80 -0.05
C PRO A 128 7.75 -10.24 0.08
N CYS A 129 7.02 -10.27 -1.03
CA CYS A 129 5.60 -9.93 -1.04
C CYS A 129 4.75 -11.18 -0.78
N GLU A 130 3.65 -11.00 -0.06
CA GLU A 130 2.68 -12.05 0.23
C GLU A 130 1.25 -11.48 0.17
N GLY A 131 0.35 -12.26 -0.43
CA GLY A 131 -1.07 -11.90 -0.52
C GLY A 131 -1.42 -10.99 -1.70
N VAL A 132 -0.51 -10.82 -2.66
CA VAL A 132 -0.82 -10.23 -3.96
C VAL A 132 -1.97 -11.03 -4.61
N PRO A 133 -3.05 -10.39 -5.09
CA PRO A 133 -4.17 -11.11 -5.68
C PRO A 133 -3.76 -11.96 -6.88
N GLU A 134 -4.24 -13.19 -6.95
CA GLU A 134 -4.01 -14.07 -8.11
C GLU A 134 -4.52 -13.42 -9.40
N GLY A 135 -3.75 -13.52 -10.48
CA GLY A 135 -4.09 -12.95 -11.78
C GLY A 135 -3.87 -11.44 -11.93
N SER A 136 -3.36 -10.73 -10.92
CA SER A 136 -3.17 -9.27 -10.98
C SER A 136 -1.94 -8.78 -11.75
N GLU A 137 -1.07 -9.68 -12.24
CA GLU A 137 0.22 -9.37 -12.91
C GLU A 137 1.19 -8.49 -12.09
N ILE A 138 0.85 -8.16 -10.84
CA ILE A 138 1.66 -7.31 -9.96
C ILE A 138 2.90 -8.08 -9.51
N SER A 139 4.06 -7.44 -9.69
CA SER A 139 5.34 -7.91 -9.20
C SER A 139 5.91 -6.99 -8.12
N CYS A 140 6.59 -7.64 -7.19
CA CYS A 140 7.59 -7.08 -6.30
C CYS A 140 8.92 -7.80 -6.62
#